data_AF-G3SSY2-F1
#
_entry.id   AF-G3SSY2-F1
#
_cell.length_a   1.000
_cell.length_b   1.000
_cell.length_c   1.000
_cell.angle_alpha   90.00
_cell.angle_beta   90.00
_cell.angle_gamma   90.00
#
_symmetry.space_group_name_H-M   'P 1'
#
loop_
_entity.id
_entity.type
_entity.pdbx_description
1 polymer ?
#
loop_
_entity_poly.entity_id
_entity_poly.type
_entity_poly.pdbx_seq_one_letter_code
_entity_poly.pdbx_strand_id
1 'polypeptide(L)'
;MPEINTDRLDEKQVQLLAEMCILIDENDNRIGAETKKNCHLNENIEKGLLHRAFSVFLFNTENKLLLQQRSDAKITFPGCFTNTCCSHPLSNPGELDENDAIGVRRAAQRRLKAELGIPMEQVPPEEINYLTRIHYKAQSDGVWGEHEIDYILLVKKNVTLNPDPNEIKSYCYVSKEELEELLKKAARGEIKITPWFKIITEAFLFKWWDNLNHLNQFVEHKKIYRM
;
A
#
# COMPACT_ATOMS: atom_id res chain seq x y z
N MET A 1 12.67 -21.61 -12.38
CA MET A 1 11.69 -20.51 -12.26
C MET A 1 10.81 -20.58 -13.48
N PRO A 2 9.47 -20.59 -13.38
CA PRO A 2 8.64 -20.53 -14.57
C PRO A 2 8.97 -19.26 -15.36
N GLU A 3 9.21 -19.40 -16.65
CA GLU A 3 9.33 -18.27 -17.57
C GLU A 3 7.93 -17.64 -17.72
N ILE A 4 7.62 -16.71 -16.82
CA ILE A 4 6.43 -15.89 -16.98
C ILE A 4 6.72 -14.92 -18.10
N ASN A 5 5.99 -15.08 -19.21
CA ASN A 5 6.01 -14.15 -20.32
C ASN A 5 5.49 -12.78 -19.83
N THR A 6 6.37 -11.78 -19.84
CA THR A 6 6.05 -10.40 -19.46
C THR A 6 5.87 -9.48 -20.67
N ASP A 7 5.87 -10.00 -21.90
CA ASP A 7 5.85 -9.21 -23.15
C ASP A 7 4.55 -8.41 -23.33
N ARG A 8 3.49 -8.81 -22.61
CA ARG A 8 2.19 -8.12 -22.60
C ARG A 8 2.04 -7.13 -21.46
N LEU A 9 3.03 -7.01 -20.59
CA LEU A 9 3.03 -6.09 -19.47
C LEU A 9 3.71 -4.78 -19.88
N ASP A 10 3.32 -3.70 -19.22
CA ASP A 10 3.92 -2.39 -19.44
C ASP A 10 5.43 -2.40 -19.07
N GLU A 11 6.26 -1.83 -19.94
CA GLU A 11 7.73 -1.87 -19.80
C GLU A 11 8.24 -1.28 -18.48
N LYS A 12 7.62 -0.18 -18.02
CA LYS A 12 8.01 0.47 -16.77
C LYS A 12 7.65 -0.40 -15.57
N GLN A 13 6.45 -0.98 -15.56
CA GLN A 13 6.05 -1.90 -14.50
C GLN A 13 6.91 -3.19 -14.48
N VAL A 14 7.35 -3.68 -15.65
CA VAL A 14 8.29 -4.80 -15.74
C VAL A 14 9.66 -4.45 -15.17
N GLN A 15 10.19 -3.26 -15.44
CA GLN A 15 11.47 -2.83 -14.85
C GLN A 15 11.41 -2.79 -13.32
N LEU A 16 10.29 -2.35 -12.75
CA LEU A 16 10.07 -2.32 -11.30
C LEU A 16 10.02 -3.72 -10.66
N LEU A 17 9.79 -4.79 -11.44
CA LEU A 17 9.80 -6.16 -10.91
C LEU A 17 11.19 -6.59 -10.39
N ALA A 18 12.26 -5.91 -10.82
CA ALA A 18 13.61 -6.15 -10.35
C ALA A 18 13.94 -5.45 -9.01
N GLU A 19 13.05 -4.59 -8.50
CA GLU A 19 13.21 -3.98 -7.17
C GLU A 19 13.32 -5.07 -6.09
N MET A 20 14.24 -4.89 -5.13
CA MET A 20 14.44 -5.86 -4.05
C MET A 20 13.56 -5.50 -2.86
N CYS A 21 12.57 -6.33 -2.58
CA CYS A 21 11.73 -6.27 -1.38
C CYS A 21 12.46 -6.85 -0.16
N ILE A 22 12.01 -6.48 1.04
CA ILE A 22 12.50 -7.04 2.31
C ILE A 22 11.71 -8.31 2.62
N LEU A 23 12.38 -9.47 2.65
CA LEU A 23 11.75 -10.70 3.12
C LEU A 23 11.73 -10.76 4.63
N ILE A 24 10.63 -11.23 5.19
CA ILE A 24 10.37 -11.27 6.63
C ILE A 24 9.78 -12.61 7.06
N ASP A 25 9.91 -12.93 8.35
CA ASP A 25 9.11 -13.97 8.99
C ASP A 25 7.73 -13.43 9.43
N GLU A 26 6.87 -14.30 9.96
CA GLU A 26 5.53 -13.91 10.42
C GLU A 26 5.49 -12.96 11.63
N ASN A 27 6.64 -12.67 12.22
CA ASN A 27 6.81 -11.71 13.32
C ASN A 27 7.44 -10.40 12.82
N ASP A 28 7.53 -10.23 11.49
CA ASP A 28 8.13 -9.07 10.82
C ASP A 28 9.63 -8.90 11.10
N ASN A 29 10.35 -9.99 11.42
CA ASN A 29 11.80 -9.97 11.47
C ASN A 29 12.36 -10.15 10.06
N ARG A 30 13.30 -9.30 9.66
CA ARG A 30 13.99 -9.43 8.37
C ARG A 30 14.78 -10.74 8.29
N ILE A 31 14.50 -11.55 7.27
CA ILE A 31 15.20 -12.82 6.98
C ILE A 31 15.99 -12.80 5.67
N GLY A 32 15.77 -11.79 4.81
CA GLY A 32 16.47 -11.73 3.53
C GLY A 32 15.97 -10.61 2.62
N ALA A 33 16.20 -10.81 1.32
CA ALA A 33 15.73 -9.93 0.26
C ALA A 33 15.39 -10.77 -0.97
N GLU A 34 14.40 -10.32 -1.74
CA GLU A 34 13.98 -10.98 -2.96
C GLU A 34 13.34 -9.96 -3.91
N THR A 35 13.39 -10.22 -5.20
CA THR A 35 12.79 -9.40 -6.24
C THR A 35 11.29 -9.27 -6.03
N LYS A 36 10.75 -8.10 -6.37
CA LYS A 36 9.32 -7.82 -6.41
C LYS A 36 8.59 -8.86 -7.25
N LYS A 37 9.16 -9.28 -8.39
CA LYS A 37 8.62 -10.42 -9.16
C LYS A 37 8.32 -11.61 -8.28
N ASN A 38 9.36 -12.19 -7.68
CA ASN A 38 9.25 -13.44 -6.95
C ASN A 38 8.35 -13.32 -5.71
N CYS A 39 8.36 -12.17 -5.04
CA CYS A 39 7.50 -11.87 -3.89
C CYS A 39 6.00 -11.92 -4.24
N HIS A 40 5.63 -11.55 -5.48
CA HIS A 40 4.23 -11.43 -5.89
C HIS A 40 3.74 -12.61 -6.74
N LEU A 41 4.54 -13.68 -6.88
CA LEU A 41 4.10 -14.90 -7.56
C LEU A 41 3.37 -15.82 -6.57
N ASN A 42 2.15 -16.20 -6.92
CA ASN A 42 1.33 -17.13 -6.12
C ASN A 42 2.09 -18.43 -5.82
N GLU A 43 2.89 -18.95 -6.76
CA GLU A 43 3.69 -20.17 -6.54
C GLU A 43 4.75 -20.04 -5.42
N ASN A 44 5.19 -18.82 -5.09
CA ASN A 44 6.16 -18.57 -4.03
C ASN A 44 5.45 -18.16 -2.74
N ILE A 45 4.38 -17.39 -2.86
CA ILE A 45 3.47 -17.07 -1.75
C ILE A 45 2.94 -18.35 -1.10
N GLU A 46 2.52 -19.34 -1.89
CA GLU A 46 2.04 -20.64 -1.36
C GLU A 46 3.16 -21.51 -0.76
N LYS A 47 4.44 -21.17 -1.00
CA LYS A 47 5.59 -21.74 -0.28
C LYS A 47 5.94 -20.96 0.99
N GLY A 48 5.16 -19.94 1.35
CA GLY A 48 5.35 -19.11 2.54
C GLY A 48 6.20 -17.86 2.33
N LEU A 49 6.52 -17.47 1.08
CA LEU A 49 7.27 -16.25 0.82
C LEU A 49 6.43 -15.03 1.26
N LEU A 50 7.00 -14.21 2.15
CA LEU A 50 6.33 -13.09 2.82
C LEU A 50 7.29 -11.88 2.81
N HIS A 51 6.76 -10.71 2.45
CA HIS A 51 7.54 -9.47 2.40
C HIS A 51 6.89 -8.33 3.17
N ARG A 52 7.72 -7.35 3.54
CA ARG A 52 7.26 -6.13 4.23
C ARG A 52 6.62 -5.16 3.23
N ALA A 53 5.53 -4.52 3.63
CA ALA A 53 4.80 -3.53 2.83
C ALA A 53 4.34 -2.34 3.67
N PHE A 54 3.77 -1.34 3.01
CA PHE A 54 3.05 -0.24 3.66
C PHE A 54 1.81 0.20 2.88
N SER A 55 0.85 0.74 3.63
CA SER A 55 -0.37 1.37 3.15
C SER A 55 -0.53 2.76 3.75
N VAL A 56 -0.50 3.79 2.90
CA VAL A 56 -0.73 5.18 3.29
C VAL A 56 -2.21 5.54 3.18
N PHE A 57 -2.73 6.20 4.21
CA PHE A 57 -4.02 6.87 4.24
C PHE A 57 -3.80 8.37 4.48
N LEU A 58 -3.92 9.16 3.41
CA LEU A 58 -3.74 10.61 3.44
C LEU A 58 -5.10 11.30 3.45
N PHE A 59 -5.33 12.09 4.50
CA PHE A 59 -6.48 12.96 4.65
C PHE A 59 -6.09 14.39 4.35
N ASN A 60 -6.94 15.13 3.64
CA ASN A 60 -6.78 16.58 3.54
C ASN A 60 -7.29 17.28 4.83
N THR A 61 -7.19 18.61 4.90
CA THR A 61 -7.66 19.37 6.08
C THR A 61 -9.18 19.37 6.26
N GLU A 62 -9.94 18.99 5.23
CA GLU A 62 -11.39 18.76 5.28
C GLU A 62 -11.75 17.34 5.75
N ASN A 63 -10.75 16.57 6.22
CA ASN A 63 -10.88 15.17 6.60
C ASN A 63 -11.38 14.26 5.46
N LYS A 64 -11.17 14.61 4.20
CA LYS A 64 -11.44 13.71 3.07
C LYS A 64 -10.23 12.82 2.80
N LEU A 65 -10.46 11.52 2.59
CA LEU A 65 -9.42 10.55 2.26
C LEU A 65 -9.09 10.63 0.77
N LEU A 66 -7.80 10.71 0.44
CA LEU A 66 -7.32 10.55 -0.93
C LEU A 66 -7.31 9.07 -1.32
N LEU A 67 -8.17 8.71 -2.25
CA LEU A 67 -8.16 7.41 -2.92
C LEU A 67 -7.46 7.50 -4.27
N GLN A 68 -6.85 6.40 -4.68
CA GLN A 68 -6.32 6.23 -6.03
C GLN A 68 -6.95 5.02 -6.71
N GLN A 69 -7.23 5.14 -8.01
CA GLN A 69 -7.53 4.02 -8.88
C GLN A 69 -6.23 3.59 -9.56
N ARG A 70 -5.85 2.32 -9.37
CA ARG A 70 -4.64 1.73 -9.95
C ARG A 70 -4.72 1.83 -11.48
N SER A 71 -3.62 2.18 -12.14
CA SER A 71 -3.55 2.14 -13.60
C SER A 71 -3.89 0.74 -14.12
N ASP A 72 -4.32 0.66 -15.38
CA ASP A 72 -4.51 -0.63 -16.04
C ASP A 72 -3.16 -1.31 -16.36
N ALA A 73 -2.04 -0.57 -16.25
CA ALA A 73 -0.68 -1.08 -16.44
C ALA A 73 -0.15 -1.85 -15.22
N LYS A 74 -0.73 -1.67 -14.02
CA LYS A 74 -0.30 -2.38 -12.81
C LYS A 74 -0.41 -3.89 -12.98
N ILE A 75 0.63 -4.61 -12.53
CA ILE A 75 0.68 -6.07 -12.61
C ILE A 75 -0.34 -6.71 -11.64
N THR A 76 -0.36 -6.25 -10.39
CA THR A 76 -1.36 -6.67 -9.41
C THR A 76 -2.52 -5.69 -9.34
N PHE A 77 -3.75 -6.21 -9.32
CA PHE A 77 -5.00 -5.47 -9.16
C PHE A 77 -5.18 -4.23 -10.08
N PRO A 78 -4.95 -4.33 -11.40
CA PRO A 78 -5.16 -3.21 -12.32
C PRO A 78 -6.59 -2.68 -12.26
N GLY A 79 -6.74 -1.35 -12.36
CA GLY A 79 -8.05 -0.67 -12.40
C GLY A 79 -8.82 -0.63 -11.07
N CYS A 80 -8.29 -1.23 -10.00
CA CYS A 80 -8.95 -1.25 -8.69
C CYS A 80 -8.77 0.08 -7.94
N PHE A 81 -9.81 0.53 -7.26
CA PHE A 81 -9.73 1.60 -6.26
C PHE A 81 -9.08 1.09 -4.97
N THR A 82 -8.27 1.93 -4.34
CA THR A 82 -7.55 1.62 -3.10
C THR A 82 -7.21 2.91 -2.33
N ASN A 83 -6.59 2.77 -1.15
CA ASN A 83 -6.10 3.88 -0.35
C ASN A 83 -4.97 4.65 -1.08
N THR A 84 -4.48 5.71 -0.45
CA THR A 84 -3.66 6.76 -1.07
C THR A 84 -2.43 6.23 -1.82
N CYS A 85 -1.65 5.34 -1.21
CA CYS A 85 -0.45 4.78 -1.82
C CYS A 85 -0.08 3.48 -1.10
N CYS A 86 0.23 2.43 -1.85
CA CYS A 86 0.63 1.13 -1.31
C CYS A 86 1.87 0.63 -2.04
N SER A 87 2.91 0.25 -1.31
CA SER A 87 4.15 -0.26 -1.90
C SER A 87 5.04 -0.92 -0.85
N HIS A 88 6.32 -1.05 -1.16
CA HIS A 88 7.29 -1.79 -0.38
C HIS A 88 8.45 -0.90 0.04
N PRO A 89 8.93 -1.00 1.30
CA PRO A 89 10.30 -0.63 1.60
C PRO A 89 11.26 -1.53 0.83
N LEU A 90 12.29 -0.92 0.25
CA LEU A 90 13.32 -1.60 -0.50
C LEU A 90 14.37 -2.17 0.45
N SER A 91 14.94 -3.32 0.11
CA SER A 91 16.09 -3.90 0.82
C SER A 91 17.39 -3.16 0.46
N ASN A 92 17.47 -1.88 0.83
CA ASN A 92 18.66 -1.02 0.68
C ASN A 92 18.98 -0.28 1.99
N PRO A 93 20.19 0.25 2.19
CA PRO A 93 20.57 0.90 3.45
C PRO A 93 19.69 2.07 3.89
N GLY A 94 19.01 2.76 2.97
CA GLY A 94 18.15 3.90 3.30
C GLY A 94 16.79 3.51 3.90
N GLU A 95 16.28 2.33 3.54
CA GLU A 95 14.93 1.84 3.89
C GLU A 95 14.94 0.61 4.80
N LEU A 96 16.12 0.09 5.16
CA LEU A 96 16.31 -1.02 6.11
C LEU A 96 16.35 -0.59 7.59
N ASP A 97 16.35 0.71 7.89
CA ASP A 97 16.38 1.21 9.27
C ASP A 97 15.00 1.02 9.93
N GLU A 98 14.94 0.13 10.92
CA GLU A 98 13.70 -0.25 11.60
C GLU A 98 13.39 0.65 12.80
N ASN A 99 14.31 1.53 13.20
CA ASN A 99 14.10 2.44 14.35
C ASN A 99 12.92 3.36 14.08
N ASP A 100 11.90 3.30 14.93
CA ASP A 100 10.66 4.08 14.79
C ASP A 100 10.04 3.94 13.38
N ALA A 101 10.16 2.75 12.77
CA ALA A 101 9.71 2.46 11.41
C ALA A 101 10.20 3.45 10.33
N ILE A 102 11.35 4.12 10.54
CA ILE A 102 11.81 5.20 9.67
C ILE A 102 12.06 4.76 8.23
N GLY A 103 12.56 3.53 8.02
CA GLY A 103 12.78 2.97 6.69
C GLY A 103 11.49 2.85 5.88
N VAL A 104 10.41 2.40 6.51
CA VAL A 104 9.08 2.30 5.88
C VAL A 104 8.50 3.69 5.59
N ARG A 105 8.68 4.66 6.50
CA ARG A 105 8.23 6.04 6.29
C ARG A 105 8.96 6.75 5.15
N ARG A 106 10.27 6.49 5.00
CA ARG A 106 11.07 6.94 3.83
C ARG A 106 10.57 6.32 2.53
N ALA A 107 10.26 5.02 2.55
CA ALA A 107 9.68 4.33 1.39
C ALA A 107 8.32 4.93 0.99
N ALA A 108 7.47 5.23 1.96
CA ALA A 108 6.19 5.90 1.75
C ALA A 108 6.35 7.28 1.13
N GLN A 109 7.25 8.12 1.66
CA GLN A 109 7.57 9.42 1.05
C GLN A 109 8.04 9.27 -0.41
N ARG A 110 8.96 8.32 -0.68
CA ARG A 110 9.46 8.06 -2.03
C ARG A 110 8.32 7.70 -2.98
N ARG A 111 7.39 6.84 -2.58
CA ARG A 111 6.29 6.38 -3.44
C ARG A 111 5.16 7.40 -3.56
N LEU A 112 4.86 8.18 -2.53
CA LEU A 112 3.97 9.34 -2.65
C LEU A 112 4.46 10.32 -3.71
N LYS A 113 5.77 10.56 -3.80
CA LYS A 113 6.37 11.35 -4.89
C LYS A 113 6.29 10.63 -6.24
N ALA A 114 6.66 9.35 -6.29
CA ALA A 114 6.74 8.62 -7.56
C ALA A 114 5.36 8.38 -8.21
N GLU A 115 4.34 8.05 -7.40
CA GLU A 115 3.00 7.69 -7.89
C GLU A 115 2.08 8.91 -8.01
N LEU A 116 2.04 9.76 -6.98
CA LEU A 116 1.09 10.89 -6.90
C LEU A 116 1.72 12.24 -7.25
N GLY A 117 3.04 12.29 -7.49
CA GLY A 117 3.76 13.52 -7.78
C GLY A 117 3.87 14.48 -6.60
N ILE A 118 3.62 14.00 -5.37
CA ILE A 118 3.69 14.84 -4.16
C ILE A 118 5.16 15.20 -3.90
N PRO A 119 5.53 16.50 -3.84
CA PRO A 119 6.89 16.90 -3.49
C PRO A 119 7.31 16.34 -2.13
N MET A 120 8.55 15.84 -2.03
CA MET A 120 9.06 15.19 -0.82
C MET A 120 8.99 16.12 0.41
N GLU A 121 9.16 17.41 0.20
CA GLU A 121 9.12 18.47 1.21
C GLU A 121 7.71 18.66 1.80
N GLN A 122 6.67 18.26 1.07
CA GLN A 122 5.29 18.34 1.57
C GLN A 122 4.94 17.20 2.51
N VAL A 123 5.59 16.03 2.42
CA VAL A 123 5.29 14.89 3.31
C VAL A 123 6.61 14.27 3.78
N PRO A 124 7.34 14.94 4.68
CA PRO A 124 8.56 14.39 5.26
C PRO A 124 8.23 13.19 6.16
N PRO A 125 9.16 12.24 6.38
CA PRO A 125 8.92 11.03 7.17
C PRO A 125 8.37 11.28 8.57
N GLU A 126 8.68 12.43 9.17
CA GLU A 126 8.23 12.84 10.49
C GLU A 126 6.72 13.15 10.54
N GLU A 127 6.11 13.47 9.40
CA GLU A 127 4.66 13.70 9.29
C GLU A 127 3.86 12.43 8.94
N ILE A 128 4.56 11.33 8.66
CA ILE A 128 3.95 10.04 8.35
C ILE A 128 3.79 9.24 9.65
N ASN A 129 2.56 9.11 10.13
CA ASN A 129 2.25 8.47 11.41
C ASN A 129 2.11 6.96 11.23
N TYR A 130 3.00 6.18 11.86
CA TYR A 130 2.89 4.72 11.90
C TYR A 130 1.91 4.27 12.99
N LEU A 131 0.79 3.65 12.59
CA LEU A 131 -0.25 3.20 13.52
C LEU A 131 -0.06 1.75 13.96
N THR A 132 -0.07 0.81 13.02
CA THR A 132 -0.12 -0.63 13.32
C THR A 132 0.33 -1.47 12.12
N ARG A 133 0.44 -2.78 12.29
CA ARG A 133 0.72 -3.75 11.21
C ARG A 133 -0.42 -4.73 10.98
N ILE A 134 -0.66 -5.08 9.72
CA ILE A 134 -1.65 -6.08 9.31
C ILE A 134 -0.98 -7.13 8.43
N HIS A 135 -1.08 -8.39 8.81
CA HIS A 135 -0.69 -9.53 7.99
C HIS A 135 -1.91 -10.00 7.18
N TYR A 136 -1.81 -9.96 5.86
CA TYR A 136 -2.86 -10.43 4.95
C TYR A 136 -2.28 -11.19 3.74
N LYS A 137 -3.12 -11.99 3.08
CA LYS A 137 -2.82 -12.66 1.81
C LYS A 137 -3.97 -12.48 0.82
N ALA A 138 -3.68 -12.15 -0.43
CA ALA A 138 -4.69 -11.95 -1.47
C ALA A 138 -4.19 -12.31 -2.87
N GLN A 139 -5.04 -12.92 -3.70
CA GLN A 139 -4.72 -13.21 -5.10
C GLN A 139 -5.27 -12.11 -6.02
N SER A 140 -4.45 -11.66 -6.96
CA SER A 140 -4.86 -10.76 -8.04
C SER A 140 -5.48 -11.54 -9.19
N ASP A 141 -4.78 -12.60 -9.62
CA ASP A 141 -5.23 -13.56 -10.63
C ASP A 141 -4.59 -14.94 -10.37
N GLY A 142 -4.58 -15.83 -11.36
CA GLY A 142 -3.99 -17.16 -11.23
C GLY A 142 -2.46 -17.18 -11.04
N VAL A 143 -1.76 -16.10 -11.39
CA VAL A 143 -0.29 -16.00 -11.36
C VAL A 143 0.18 -15.07 -10.23
N TRP A 144 -0.46 -13.92 -10.07
CA TRP A 144 -0.01 -12.85 -9.20
C TRP A 144 -0.87 -12.70 -7.95
N GLY A 145 -0.24 -12.29 -6.86
CA GLY A 145 -0.88 -12.04 -5.56
C GLY A 145 -0.02 -11.18 -4.63
N GLU A 146 -0.50 -11.05 -3.41
CA GLU A 146 0.11 -10.32 -2.30
C GLU A 146 0.14 -11.22 -1.06
N HIS A 147 1.23 -11.18 -0.30
CA HIS A 147 1.37 -11.81 1.00
C HIS A 147 2.32 -10.94 1.82
N GLU A 148 1.75 -10.16 2.73
CA GLU A 148 2.43 -9.00 3.28
C GLU A 148 2.20 -8.84 4.78
N ILE A 149 3.21 -8.33 5.49
CA ILE A 149 2.99 -7.57 6.73
C ILE A 149 3.01 -6.09 6.36
N ASP A 150 1.83 -5.50 6.38
CA ASP A 150 1.53 -4.16 5.90
C ASP A 150 1.56 -3.14 7.04
N TYR A 151 2.45 -2.17 6.95
CA TYR A 151 2.55 -1.04 7.86
C TYR A 151 1.48 0.00 7.51
N ILE A 152 0.59 0.28 8.45
CA ILE A 152 -0.45 1.27 8.28
C ILE A 152 0.08 2.65 8.64
N LEU A 153 0.09 3.54 7.65
CA LEU A 153 0.66 4.88 7.74
C LEU A 153 -0.43 5.94 7.51
N LEU A 154 -0.57 6.91 8.40
CA LEU A 154 -1.54 8.01 8.26
C LEU A 154 -0.86 9.36 8.11
N VAL A 155 -1.40 10.16 7.19
CA VAL A 155 -0.97 11.54 6.94
C VAL A 155 -2.22 12.42 6.94
N LYS A 156 -2.16 13.61 7.55
CA LYS A 156 -3.24 14.61 7.47
C LYS A 156 -2.67 15.94 7.00
N LYS A 157 -2.78 16.23 5.71
CA LYS A 157 -2.18 17.41 5.07
C LYS A 157 -2.82 17.71 3.71
N ASN A 158 -2.87 18.98 3.34
CA ASN A 158 -3.15 19.36 1.96
C ASN A 158 -1.88 19.21 1.12
N VAL A 159 -1.97 18.50 0.01
CA VAL A 159 -0.84 18.23 -0.88
C VAL A 159 -1.17 18.59 -2.32
N THR A 160 -0.13 18.90 -3.10
CA THR A 160 -0.24 19.07 -4.56
C THR A 160 -0.05 17.72 -5.24
N LEU A 161 -0.91 17.43 -6.22
CA LEU A 161 -0.90 16.16 -6.94
C LEU A 161 -0.49 16.37 -8.40
N ASN A 162 0.43 15.55 -8.88
CA ASN A 162 0.77 15.38 -10.29
C ASN A 162 1.03 13.89 -10.57
N PRO A 163 -0.02 13.06 -10.55
CA PRO A 163 0.16 11.60 -10.55
C PRO A 163 0.75 11.08 -11.86
N ASP A 164 1.53 10.01 -11.74
CA ASP A 164 2.04 9.27 -12.88
C ASP A 164 0.91 8.39 -13.47
N PRO A 165 0.50 8.61 -14.75
CA PRO A 165 -0.56 7.82 -15.37
C PRO A 165 -0.21 6.34 -15.53
N ASN A 166 1.07 5.97 -15.47
CA ASN A 166 1.52 4.58 -15.47
C ASN A 166 1.24 3.88 -14.13
N GLU A 167 1.11 4.64 -13.04
CA GLU A 167 0.82 4.12 -11.70
C GLU A 167 -0.67 4.29 -11.35
N ILE A 168 -1.26 5.43 -11.71
CA ILE A 168 -2.59 5.86 -11.25
C ILE A 168 -3.47 6.25 -12.44
N LYS A 169 -4.62 5.58 -12.57
CA LYS A 169 -5.66 5.87 -13.56
C LYS A 169 -6.45 7.13 -13.23
N SER A 170 -6.84 7.27 -11.97
CA SER A 170 -7.62 8.39 -11.46
C SER A 170 -7.43 8.49 -9.94
N TYR A 171 -7.81 9.63 -9.36
CA TYR A 171 -7.78 9.83 -7.91
C TYR A 171 -8.96 10.71 -7.48
N CYS A 172 -9.40 10.58 -6.23
CA CYS A 172 -10.43 11.43 -5.67
C CYS A 172 -10.26 11.57 -4.16
N TYR A 173 -10.68 12.74 -3.65
CA TYR A 173 -10.88 12.93 -2.22
C TYR A 173 -12.34 12.59 -1.88
N VAL A 174 -12.54 11.70 -0.92
CA VAL A 174 -13.88 11.26 -0.50
C VAL A 174 -14.14 11.55 0.98
N SER A 175 -15.36 11.95 1.31
CA SER A 175 -15.90 11.92 2.68
C SER A 175 -16.18 10.48 3.12
N LYS A 176 -16.61 10.31 4.37
CA LYS A 176 -17.04 8.99 4.87
C LYS A 176 -18.24 8.47 4.09
N GLU A 177 -19.24 9.32 3.88
CA GLU A 177 -20.47 8.98 3.18
C GLU A 177 -20.19 8.64 1.71
N GLU A 178 -19.28 9.37 1.07
CA GLU A 178 -18.82 9.09 -0.29
C GLU A 178 -18.05 7.75 -0.36
N LEU A 179 -17.22 7.43 0.65
CA LEU A 179 -16.57 6.12 0.73
C LEU A 179 -17.58 4.99 0.95
N GLU A 180 -18.56 5.15 1.84
CA GLU A 180 -19.61 4.15 2.06
C GLU A 180 -20.38 3.85 0.77
N GLU A 181 -20.72 4.87 -0.02
CA GLU A 181 -21.35 4.67 -1.32
C GLU A 181 -20.41 3.97 -2.32
N LEU A 182 -19.12 4.31 -2.32
CA LEU A 182 -18.12 3.61 -3.13
C LEU A 182 -18.05 2.12 -2.77
N LEU A 183 -18.05 1.78 -1.48
CA LEU A 183 -18.06 0.38 -1.01
C LEU A 183 -19.34 -0.36 -1.43
N LYS A 184 -20.51 0.30 -1.38
CA LYS A 184 -21.78 -0.27 -1.88
C LYS A 184 -21.70 -0.57 -3.38
N LYS A 185 -21.15 0.34 -4.17
CA LYS A 185 -20.93 0.12 -5.62
C LYS A 185 -19.98 -1.06 -5.86
N ALA A 186 -18.91 -1.17 -5.07
CA ALA A 186 -17.98 -2.29 -5.13
C ALA A 186 -18.67 -3.62 -4.79
N ALA A 187 -19.51 -3.65 -3.77
CA ALA A 187 -20.29 -4.83 -3.39
C ALA A 187 -21.30 -5.27 -4.46
N ARG A 188 -21.82 -4.32 -5.26
CA ARG A 188 -22.67 -4.59 -6.43
C ARG A 188 -21.87 -4.97 -7.69
N GLY A 189 -20.54 -4.97 -7.63
CA GLY A 189 -19.67 -5.29 -8.76
C GLY A 189 -19.56 -4.18 -9.82
N GLU A 190 -20.04 -2.97 -9.53
CA GLU A 190 -19.96 -1.82 -10.46
C GLU A 190 -18.54 -1.28 -10.60
N ILE A 191 -17.75 -1.41 -9.53
CA ILE A 191 -16.34 -1.04 -9.48
C ILE A 191 -15.56 -2.13 -8.72
N LYS A 192 -14.23 -2.10 -8.84
CA LYS A 192 -13.33 -3.00 -8.11
C LYS A 192 -12.59 -2.23 -7.03
N ILE A 193 -12.46 -2.83 -5.85
CA ILE A 193 -11.61 -2.36 -4.77
C ILE A 193 -10.57 -3.43 -4.42
N THR A 194 -9.41 -3.00 -3.96
CA THR A 194 -8.36 -3.93 -3.56
C THR A 194 -8.70 -4.66 -2.25
N PRO A 195 -8.31 -5.94 -2.08
CA PRO A 195 -8.66 -6.73 -0.91
C PRO A 195 -8.23 -6.12 0.43
N TRP A 196 -6.99 -5.62 0.54
CA TRP A 196 -6.50 -4.98 1.77
C TRP A 196 -7.30 -3.73 2.11
N PHE A 197 -7.66 -2.91 1.11
CA PHE A 197 -8.46 -1.71 1.34
C PHE A 197 -9.84 -2.06 1.91
N LYS A 198 -10.47 -3.14 1.42
CA LYS A 198 -11.72 -3.65 1.99
C LYS A 198 -11.52 -4.07 3.46
N ILE A 199 -10.52 -4.91 3.74
CA ILE A 199 -10.19 -5.40 5.09
C ILE A 199 -9.99 -4.23 6.06
N ILE A 200 -9.13 -3.27 5.69
CA ILE A 200 -8.80 -2.13 6.53
C ILE A 200 -10.02 -1.24 6.75
N THR A 201 -10.84 -1.05 5.71
CA THR A 201 -12.03 -0.22 5.80
C THR A 201 -13.06 -0.79 6.75
N GLU A 202 -13.33 -2.08 6.64
CA GLU A 202 -14.30 -2.79 7.49
C GLU A 202 -13.83 -2.92 8.94
N ALA A 203 -12.53 -3.14 9.16
CA ALA A 203 -12.01 -3.41 10.50
C ALA A 203 -11.59 -2.15 11.28
N PHE A 204 -11.08 -1.11 10.61
CA PHE A 204 -10.35 -0.04 11.29
C PHE A 204 -10.64 1.38 10.80
N LEU A 205 -10.74 1.60 9.49
CA LEU A 205 -10.64 2.93 8.89
C LEU A 205 -11.65 3.92 9.43
N PHE A 206 -12.93 3.54 9.53
CA PHE A 206 -13.97 4.45 10.03
C PHE A 206 -13.71 4.90 11.47
N LYS A 207 -13.21 3.98 12.32
CA LYS A 207 -12.85 4.28 13.71
C LYS A 207 -11.68 5.28 13.78
N TRP A 208 -10.66 5.11 12.95
CA TRP A 208 -9.54 6.07 12.86
C TRP A 208 -10.02 7.42 12.33
N TRP A 209 -10.90 7.40 11.33
CA TRP A 209 -11.43 8.60 10.69
C TRP A 209 -12.34 9.41 11.63
N ASP A 210 -13.07 8.78 12.55
CA ASP A 210 -13.77 9.47 13.65
C ASP A 210 -12.81 10.20 14.61
N ASN A 211 -11.52 9.84 14.61
CA ASN A 211 -10.56 10.21 15.63
C ASN A 211 -9.23 10.74 15.05
N LEU A 212 -9.26 11.38 13.87
CA LEU A 212 -8.04 11.87 13.20
C LEU A 212 -7.19 12.83 14.03
N ASN A 213 -7.77 13.50 15.03
CA ASN A 213 -7.06 14.40 15.94
C ASN A 213 -6.52 13.69 17.21
N HIS A 214 -6.87 12.41 17.42
CA HIS A 214 -6.56 11.61 18.60
C HIS A 214 -6.09 10.20 18.22
N LEU A 215 -5.22 10.09 17.21
CA LEU A 215 -4.78 8.80 16.67
C LEU A 215 -3.89 7.99 17.63
N ASN A 216 -3.27 8.65 18.62
CA ASN A 216 -2.37 7.99 19.59
C ASN A 216 -3.00 6.79 20.31
N GLN A 217 -4.33 6.80 20.52
CA GLN A 217 -5.03 5.69 21.16
C GLN A 217 -5.12 4.42 20.28
N PHE A 218 -4.85 4.52 18.98
CA PHE A 218 -4.84 3.41 18.03
C PHE A 218 -3.43 2.96 17.65
N VAL A 219 -2.41 3.63 18.17
CA VAL A 219 -1.01 3.25 17.93
C VAL A 219 -0.74 1.94 18.65
N GLU A 220 -0.41 0.91 17.88
CA GLU A 220 -0.12 -0.43 18.35
C GLU A 220 1.04 -1.00 17.53
N HIS A 221 2.26 -0.76 18.00
CA HIS A 221 3.47 -1.18 17.30
C HIS A 221 3.89 -2.62 17.62
N LYS A 222 3.37 -3.23 18.69
CA LYS A 222 3.79 -4.59 19.09
C LYS A 222 2.95 -5.67 18.43
N LYS A 223 1.67 -5.40 18.21
CA LYS A 223 0.75 -6.37 17.61
C LYS A 223 0.82 -6.34 16.08
N ILE A 224 0.74 -7.53 15.49
CA ILE A 224 0.44 -7.73 14.07
C ILE A 224 -0.96 -8.34 14.00
N TYR A 225 -1.90 -7.63 13.37
CA TYR A 225 -3.27 -8.13 13.17
C TYR A 225 -3.27 -9.11 12.00
N ARG A 226 -3.85 -10.30 12.17
CA ARG A 226 -3.90 -11.33 11.11
C ARG A 226 -5.31 -11.36 10.53
N MET A 227 -5.43 -11.14 9.22
CA MET A 227 -6.70 -10.91 8.51
C MET A 227 -6.78 -11.76 7.24
#